data_AF-A0A928UVM1-F1
#
_entry.id   AF-A0A928UVM1-F1
#
_cell.length_a   1.000
_cell.length_b   1.000
_cell.length_c   1.000
_cell.angle_alpha   90.00
_cell.angle_beta   90.00
_cell.angle_gamma   90.00
#
_symmetry.space_group_name_H-M   'P 1'
#
loop_
_entity.id
_entity.type
_entity.pdbx_description
1 polymer ?
#
loop_
_entity_poly.entity_id
_entity_poly.type
_entity_poly.pdbx_seq_one_letter_code
_entity_poly.pdbx_strand_id
1 'polypeptide(L)'
;MTKNFTRPEAAIDGDALFQDLPLAVGLYDAMLSLRTQDDINPSEFQNYAENREVSIEEPTEIWRSMSGEQDILVSFIKDYSLDSPTKQFWYIAVTLEDSETQSHTLLFSFPTQDKNLVQRYQNGEQLNVEDVEREDSH
;
A
#
# COMPACT_ATOMS: atom_id res chain seq x y z
N MET A 1 25.20 -2.31 -9.22
CA MET A 1 25.36 -2.57 -7.77
C MET A 1 23.97 -2.51 -7.16
N THR A 2 23.35 -3.65 -6.93
CA THR A 2 22.04 -3.72 -6.27
C THR A 2 22.28 -3.45 -4.78
N LYS A 3 21.76 -2.34 -4.25
CA LYS A 3 21.79 -2.11 -2.80
C LYS A 3 20.92 -3.20 -2.18
N ASN A 4 21.52 -4.07 -1.37
CA ASN A 4 20.78 -5.03 -0.56
C ASN A 4 20.12 -4.25 0.57
N PHE A 5 18.89 -3.77 0.34
CA PHE A 5 18.06 -3.25 1.41
C PHE A 5 17.62 -4.44 2.27
N THR A 6 17.86 -4.36 3.58
CA THR A 6 17.30 -5.34 4.50
C THR A 6 15.83 -5.02 4.70
N ARG A 7 14.93 -5.97 4.42
CA ARG A 7 13.46 -5.87 4.61
C ARG A 7 13.00 -5.21 5.94
N PRO A 8 13.71 -5.31 7.09
CA PRO A 8 13.30 -4.64 8.32
C PRO A 8 13.23 -3.11 8.26
N GLU A 9 13.93 -2.45 7.32
CA GLU A 9 13.99 -0.98 7.31
C GLU A 9 12.71 -0.32 6.77
N ALA A 10 11.94 -1.07 5.98
CA ALA A 10 10.73 -0.58 5.33
C ALA A 10 9.43 -1.16 5.89
N ALA A 11 9.51 -2.25 6.65
CA ALA A 11 8.35 -2.89 7.27
C ALA A 11 7.87 -2.09 8.47
N ILE A 12 6.60 -1.68 8.49
CA ILE A 12 6.01 -0.94 9.61
C ILE A 12 5.38 -1.94 10.59
N ASP A 13 5.48 -1.67 11.89
CA ASP A 13 4.87 -2.53 12.90
C ASP A 13 3.36 -2.70 12.65
N GLY A 14 2.87 -3.93 12.78
CA GLY A 14 1.51 -4.34 12.41
C GLY A 14 1.35 -4.84 10.96
N ASP A 15 2.32 -4.64 10.07
CA ASP A 15 2.27 -5.17 8.70
C ASP A 15 2.59 -6.68 8.69
N ALA A 16 1.94 -7.45 7.81
CA ALA A 16 2.32 -8.84 7.56
C ALA A 16 3.78 -8.99 7.08
N LEU A 17 4.31 -7.96 6.41
CA LEU A 17 5.71 -7.87 6.02
C LEU A 17 6.65 -7.88 7.23
N PHE A 18 6.25 -7.27 8.36
CA PHE A 18 7.03 -7.29 9.60
C PHE A 18 7.15 -8.71 10.18
N GLN A 19 6.17 -9.57 9.90
CA GLN A 19 6.14 -10.98 10.29
C GLN A 19 6.79 -11.91 9.26
N ASP A 20 7.47 -11.35 8.23
CA ASP A 20 8.07 -12.10 7.13
C ASP A 20 7.09 -13.06 6.42
N LEU A 21 5.79 -12.71 6.34
CA LEU A 21 4.82 -13.56 5.65
C LEU A 21 5.17 -13.66 4.16
N PRO A 22 5.23 -14.87 3.56
CA PRO A 22 5.76 -15.07 2.21
C PRO A 22 5.07 -14.24 1.12
N LEU A 23 3.74 -14.09 1.21
CA LEU A 23 2.98 -13.28 0.25
C LEU A 23 3.35 -11.80 0.34
N ALA A 24 3.39 -11.25 1.56
CA ALA A 24 3.76 -9.87 1.80
C ALA A 24 5.20 -9.59 1.31
N VAL A 25 6.13 -10.49 1.61
CA VAL A 25 7.53 -10.41 1.15
C VAL A 25 7.59 -10.42 -0.38
N GLY A 26 6.91 -11.36 -1.05
CA GLY A 26 6.94 -11.48 -2.50
C GLY A 26 6.37 -10.26 -3.22
N LEU A 27 5.25 -9.74 -2.73
CA LEU A 27 4.62 -8.53 -3.28
C LEU A 27 5.45 -7.27 -3.01
N TYR A 28 6.09 -7.19 -1.84
CA TYR A 28 7.00 -6.09 -1.51
C TYR A 28 8.25 -6.10 -2.40
N ASP A 29 8.87 -7.27 -2.61
CA ASP A 29 10.02 -7.40 -3.52
C ASP A 29 9.63 -7.03 -4.96
N ALA A 30 8.42 -7.40 -5.40
CA ALA A 30 7.89 -6.99 -6.70
C ALA A 30 7.72 -5.46 -6.78
N MET A 31 7.16 -4.82 -5.76
CA MET A 31 7.03 -3.36 -5.67
C MET A 31 8.39 -2.67 -5.78
N LEU A 32 9.41 -3.14 -5.04
CA LEU A 32 10.77 -2.61 -5.13
C LEU A 32 11.38 -2.73 -6.52
N SER A 33 11.03 -3.77 -7.28
CA SER A 33 11.52 -3.96 -8.65
C SER A 33 10.85 -3.04 -9.69
N LEU A 34 9.66 -2.52 -9.38
CA LEU A 34 8.83 -1.73 -10.31
C LEU A 34 8.98 -0.23 -10.10
N ARG A 35 9.41 0.20 -8.92
CA ARG A 35 9.59 1.61 -8.58
C ARG A 35 10.88 2.19 -9.18
N THR A 36 10.85 3.48 -9.48
CA THR A 36 12.02 4.23 -9.94
C THR A 36 13.10 4.38 -8.86
N GLN A 37 14.36 4.55 -9.27
CA GLN A 37 15.48 4.71 -8.33
C GLN A 37 15.50 6.06 -7.62
N ASP A 38 14.83 7.06 -8.18
CA ASP A 38 14.73 8.42 -7.64
C ASP A 38 13.51 8.61 -6.71
N ASP A 39 12.76 7.53 -6.45
CA ASP A 39 11.64 7.52 -5.52
C ASP A 39 12.11 7.57 -4.05
N ILE A 40 11.18 7.71 -3.11
CA ILE A 40 11.45 7.75 -1.66
C ILE A 40 12.16 6.47 -1.25
N ASN A 41 13.31 6.60 -0.59
CA ASN A 41 14.13 5.47 -0.24
C ASN A 41 13.36 4.55 0.75
N PRO A 42 13.39 3.21 0.58
CA PRO A 42 12.77 2.28 1.53
C PRO A 42 13.16 2.52 3.00
N SER A 43 14.41 2.93 3.26
CA SER A 43 14.89 3.25 4.61
C SER A 43 14.23 4.50 5.23
N GLU A 44 13.52 5.29 4.43
CA GLU A 44 12.78 6.48 4.87
C GLU A 44 11.30 6.19 5.11
N PHE A 45 10.79 4.99 4.80
CA PHE A 45 9.36 4.67 4.89
C PHE A 45 8.79 4.88 6.30
N GLN A 46 9.57 4.58 7.33
CA GLN A 46 9.18 4.81 8.72
C GLN A 46 8.86 6.28 9.03
N ASN A 47 9.48 7.23 8.32
CA ASN A 47 9.20 8.66 8.50
C ASN A 47 7.78 9.04 8.05
N TYR A 48 7.10 8.14 7.31
CA TYR A 48 5.75 8.32 6.79
C TYR A 48 4.76 7.36 7.46
N ALA A 49 5.17 6.59 8.47
CA ALA A 49 4.29 5.59 9.08
C ALA A 49 3.01 6.18 9.68
N GLU A 50 3.04 7.44 10.13
CA GLU A 50 1.87 8.20 10.60
C GLU A 50 0.80 8.43 9.51
N ASN A 51 1.21 8.38 8.23
CA ASN A 51 0.29 8.57 7.11
C ASN A 51 -0.54 7.32 6.80
N ARG A 52 -0.14 6.15 7.33
CA ARG A 52 -0.78 4.87 7.05
C ARG A 52 -2.26 4.83 7.44
N GLU A 53 -2.56 5.19 8.68
CA GLU A 53 -3.92 5.10 9.23
C GLU A 53 -4.88 6.00 8.44
N VAL A 54 -4.51 7.27 8.25
CA VAL A 54 -5.26 8.23 7.44
C VAL A 54 -5.46 7.77 5.99
N SER A 55 -4.49 7.02 5.44
CA SER A 55 -4.59 6.53 4.05
C SER A 55 -5.51 5.34 3.90
N ILE A 56 -5.79 4.61 4.99
CA ILE A 56 -6.77 3.52 5.04
C ILE A 56 -8.15 4.09 5.36
N GLU A 57 -8.24 5.02 6.31
CA GLU A 57 -9.52 5.61 6.75
C GLU A 57 -10.10 6.62 5.76
N GLU A 58 -9.26 7.44 5.12
CA GLU A 58 -9.71 8.50 4.20
C GLU A 58 -8.99 8.41 2.84
N PRO A 59 -9.01 7.27 2.13
CA PRO A 59 -8.29 7.11 0.88
C PRO A 59 -8.83 8.08 -0.18
N THR A 60 -7.96 8.54 -1.08
CA THR A 60 -8.39 9.23 -2.29
C THR A 60 -9.01 8.24 -3.29
N GLU A 61 -8.44 7.03 -3.36
CA GLU A 61 -8.87 5.98 -4.26
C GLU A 61 -8.73 4.61 -3.59
N ILE A 62 -9.64 3.70 -3.89
CA ILE A 62 -9.56 2.29 -3.48
C ILE A 62 -9.63 1.42 -4.73
N TRP A 63 -8.71 0.49 -4.86
CA TRP A 63 -8.60 -0.40 -6.01
C TRP A 63 -8.55 -1.85 -5.57
N ARG A 64 -9.42 -2.67 -6.17
CA ARG A 64 -9.56 -4.09 -5.90
C ARG A 64 -9.09 -4.91 -7.10
N SER A 65 -8.15 -5.82 -6.86
CA SER A 65 -7.51 -6.62 -7.90
C SER A 65 -7.33 -8.07 -7.47
N MET A 66 -7.29 -8.99 -8.45
CA MET A 66 -6.99 -10.39 -8.18
C MET A 66 -5.49 -10.64 -8.34
N SER A 67 -4.89 -11.27 -7.34
CA SER A 67 -3.54 -11.81 -7.37
C SER A 67 -3.62 -13.34 -7.44
N GLY A 68 -3.24 -13.93 -8.56
CA GLY A 68 -3.38 -15.38 -8.77
C GLY A 68 -4.85 -15.82 -8.86
N GLU A 69 -5.16 -17.04 -8.38
CA GLU A 69 -6.50 -17.64 -8.52
C GLU A 69 -7.45 -17.33 -7.36
N GLN A 70 -6.95 -16.90 -6.19
CA GLN A 70 -7.77 -16.77 -4.97
C GLN A 70 -7.47 -15.54 -4.12
N ASP A 71 -6.31 -14.90 -4.27
CA ASP A 71 -5.99 -13.74 -3.43
C ASP A 71 -6.62 -12.48 -4.01
N ILE A 72 -7.40 -11.76 -3.20
CA ILE A 72 -7.95 -10.47 -3.57
C ILE A 72 -7.13 -9.41 -2.84
N LEU A 73 -6.47 -8.55 -3.61
CA LEU A 73 -5.71 -7.41 -3.08
C LEU A 73 -6.56 -6.15 -3.15
N VAL A 74 -6.66 -5.46 -2.03
CA VAL A 74 -7.27 -4.13 -1.95
C VAL A 74 -6.19 -3.11 -1.62
N SER A 75 -6.03 -2.14 -2.51
CA SER A 75 -5.05 -1.06 -2.39
C SER A 75 -5.76 0.25 -2.06
N PHE A 76 -5.39 0.83 -0.92
CA PHE A 76 -5.85 2.14 -0.48
C PHE A 76 -4.78 3.16 -0.87
N ILE A 77 -5.16 4.17 -1.65
CA ILE A 77 -4.25 5.18 -2.20
C ILE A 77 -4.69 6.56 -1.70
N LYS A 78 -3.82 7.25 -0.98
CA LYS A 78 -4.01 8.67 -0.60
C LYS A 78 -3.06 9.55 -1.39
N ASP A 79 -3.60 10.57 -2.06
CA ASP A 79 -2.82 11.64 -2.69
C ASP A 79 -2.67 12.81 -1.71
N TYR A 80 -1.52 12.91 -1.06
CA TYR A 80 -1.25 13.96 -0.07
C TYR A 80 -1.02 15.35 -0.68
N SER A 81 -0.86 15.44 -2.01
CA SER A 81 -0.76 16.74 -2.69
C SER A 81 -2.08 17.51 -2.70
N LEU A 82 -3.20 16.80 -2.49
CA LEU A 82 -4.52 17.40 -2.31
C LEU A 82 -4.66 18.11 -0.95
N ASP A 83 -3.96 17.63 0.07
CA ASP A 83 -4.04 18.18 1.43
C ASP A 83 -3.08 19.38 1.62
N SER A 84 -1.92 19.36 0.96
CA SER A 84 -0.93 20.43 1.06
C SER A 84 -0.02 20.51 -0.17
N PRO A 85 0.23 21.72 -0.72
CA PRO A 85 1.15 21.90 -1.85
C PRO A 85 2.61 21.54 -1.52
N THR A 86 2.94 21.41 -0.22
CA THR A 86 4.27 21.01 0.25
C THR A 86 4.46 19.50 0.34
N LYS A 87 3.36 18.72 0.31
CA LYS A 87 3.40 17.26 0.29
C LYS A 87 3.21 16.80 -1.15
N GLN A 88 4.26 16.30 -1.79
CA GLN A 88 4.18 15.84 -3.19
C GLN A 88 4.46 14.33 -3.25
N PHE A 89 3.59 13.55 -2.62
CA PHE A 89 3.70 12.09 -2.60
C PHE A 89 2.32 11.44 -2.45
N TRP A 90 2.25 10.16 -2.80
CA TRP A 90 1.14 9.27 -2.51
C TRP A 90 1.53 8.32 -1.39
N TYR A 91 0.57 7.88 -0.62
CA TYR A 91 0.74 6.78 0.33
C TYR A 91 -0.17 5.63 -0.08
N ILE A 92 0.41 4.43 -0.17
CA ILE A 92 -0.28 3.23 -0.63
C ILE A 92 -0.25 2.20 0.49
N ALA A 93 -1.42 1.74 0.94
CA ALA A 93 -1.57 0.59 1.81
C ALA A 93 -2.14 -0.59 1.03
N VAL A 94 -1.43 -1.73 1.05
CA VAL A 94 -1.80 -2.93 0.31
C VAL A 94 -2.31 -3.95 1.31
N THR A 95 -3.54 -4.42 1.10
CA THR A 95 -4.19 -5.39 1.98
C THR A 95 -4.60 -6.63 1.20
N LEU A 96 -4.77 -7.73 1.93
CA LEU A 96 -5.39 -8.96 1.44
C LEU A 96 -6.80 -9.03 2.01
N GLU A 97 -7.80 -9.07 1.13
CA GLU A 97 -9.21 -9.30 1.48
C GLU A 97 -9.42 -10.80 1.72
N ASP A 98 -9.95 -11.13 2.89
CA ASP A 98 -10.48 -12.45 3.18
C ASP A 98 -11.95 -12.51 2.80
N SER A 99 -12.26 -13.24 1.72
CA SER A 99 -13.63 -13.36 1.20
C SER A 99 -14.63 -14.03 2.15
N GLU A 100 -14.16 -14.80 3.14
CA GLU A 100 -15.05 -15.47 4.11
C GLU A 100 -15.46 -14.53 5.25
N THR A 101 -14.52 -13.69 5.69
CA THR A 101 -14.71 -12.81 6.86
C THR A 101 -14.98 -11.35 6.47
N GLN A 102 -14.81 -11.00 5.19
CA GLN A 102 -14.79 -9.62 4.68
C GLN A 102 -13.76 -8.73 5.38
N SER A 103 -12.76 -9.33 6.02
CA SER A 103 -11.71 -8.59 6.72
C SER A 103 -10.50 -8.34 5.83
N HIS A 104 -9.75 -7.28 6.13
CA HIS A 104 -8.55 -6.91 5.42
C HIS A 104 -7.31 -7.15 6.30
N THR A 105 -6.38 -7.98 5.84
CA THR A 105 -5.06 -8.10 6.44
C THR A 105 -4.11 -7.13 5.77
N LEU A 106 -3.53 -6.19 6.54
CA LEU A 106 -2.53 -5.28 6.01
C LEU A 106 -1.23 -6.03 5.68
N LEU A 107 -0.86 -6.04 4.39
CA LEU A 107 0.34 -6.73 3.93
C LEU A 107 1.58 -5.87 4.15
N PHE A 108 1.57 -4.67 3.59
CA PHE A 108 2.59 -3.63 3.73
C PHE A 108 2.03 -2.29 3.27
N SER A 109 2.70 -1.20 3.63
CA SER A 109 2.38 0.13 3.11
C SER A 109 3.63 0.97 2.87
N PHE A 110 3.52 1.96 2.00
CA PHE A 110 4.66 2.77 1.62
C PHE A 110 4.29 4.13 1.01
N PRO A 111 5.14 5.16 1.21
CA PRO A 111 5.08 6.40 0.45
C PRO A 111 5.77 6.25 -0.92
N THR A 112 5.28 6.97 -1.92
CA THR A 112 5.92 7.07 -3.24
C THR A 112 5.67 8.43 -3.89
N GLN A 113 6.63 8.92 -4.68
CA GLN A 113 6.45 10.04 -5.61
C GLN A 113 6.40 9.55 -7.06
N ASP A 114 6.50 8.24 -7.28
CA ASP A 114 6.51 7.62 -8.58
C ASP A 114 5.09 7.39 -9.08
N LYS A 115 4.62 8.33 -9.92
CA LYS A 115 3.30 8.23 -10.54
C LYS A 115 3.11 6.96 -11.38
N ASN A 116 4.17 6.40 -11.97
CA ASN A 116 4.04 5.15 -12.73
C ASN A 116 3.80 3.97 -11.79
N LEU A 117 4.37 4.00 -10.58
CA LEU A 117 4.10 3.00 -9.57
C LEU A 117 2.64 3.09 -9.10
N VAL A 118 2.15 4.30 -8.81
CA VAL A 118 0.73 4.53 -8.44
C VAL A 118 -0.21 3.94 -9.49
N GLN A 119 0.04 4.20 -10.78
CA GLN A 119 -0.77 3.66 -11.88
C GLN A 119 -0.79 2.13 -11.94
N ARG A 120 0.25 1.45 -11.43
CA ARG A 120 0.25 -0.02 -11.34
C ARG A 120 -0.65 -0.54 -10.23
N TYR A 121 -0.88 0.24 -9.17
CA TYR A 121 -1.82 -0.07 -8.11
C TYR A 121 -3.25 0.38 -8.44
N GLN A 122 -3.42 1.29 -9.40
CA GLN A 122 -4.70 1.63 -10.02
C GLN A 122 -5.14 0.58 -11.05
N ASN A 123 -5.30 -0.67 -10.60
CA ASN A 123 -5.63 -1.79 -11.48
C ASN A 123 -6.84 -2.58 -10.95
N GLY A 124 -7.54 -3.27 -11.86
CA GLY A 124 -8.74 -4.03 -11.53
C GLY A 124 -9.99 -3.14 -11.47
N GLU A 125 -10.77 -3.31 -10.41
CA GLU A 125 -12.01 -2.57 -10.15
C GLU A 125 -11.74 -1.41 -9.19
N GLN A 126 -12.14 -0.20 -9.57
CA GLN A 126 -12.12 0.93 -8.66
C GLN A 126 -13.37 0.88 -7.79
N LEU A 127 -13.18 0.84 -6.47
CA LEU A 127 -14.27 0.85 -5.50
C LEU A 127 -14.66 2.29 -5.15
N ASN A 128 -15.92 2.50 -4.81
CA ASN A 128 -16.39 3.77 -4.29
C ASN A 128 -15.99 3.90 -2.82
N VAL A 129 -15.24 4.96 -2.48
CA VAL A 129 -14.72 5.22 -1.13
C VAL A 129 -15.86 5.26 -0.10
N GLU A 130 -16.97 5.92 -0.42
CA GLU A 130 -18.11 6.07 0.51
C GLU A 130 -18.80 4.74 0.83
N ASP A 131 -18.66 3.74 -0.03
CA ASP A 131 -19.31 2.44 0.14
C ASP A 131 -18.46 1.50 1.01
N VAL A 132 -17.13 1.62 0.95
CA VAL A 132 -16.19 0.81 1.75
C VAL A 132 -16.15 1.26 3.21
N GLU A 133 -16.15 2.57 3.50
CA GLU A 133 -16.13 3.11 4.87
C GLU A 133 -17.34 2.65 5.73
N ARG A 134 -18.45 2.29 5.09
CA ARG A 134 -19.66 1.82 5.78
C ARG A 134 -19.59 0.36 6.21
N GLU A 135 -18.75 -0.45 5.57
CA GLU A 135 -18.65 -1.89 5.87
C GLU A 135 -17.77 -2.16 7.10
N ASP A 136 -16.73 -1.37 7.35
CA ASP A 136 -15.86 -1.51 8.53
C ASP A 136 -16.48 -0.99 9.86
N SER A 137 -17.63 -0.31 9.79
CA SER A 137 -18.30 0.32 10.93
C SER A 137 -19.41 -0.53 11.60
N HIS A 138 -19.55 -1.82 11.24
CA HIS A 138 -20.69 -2.65 11.66
C HIS A 138 -20.36 -3.91 12.47
#